data_AF-A0A9D2ZXJ6-F1
#
_entry.id   AF-A0A9D2ZXJ6-F1
#
_cell.length_a   1.000
_cell.length_b   1.000
_cell.length_c   1.000
_cell.angle_alpha   90.00
_cell.angle_beta   90.00
_cell.angle_gamma   90.00
#
_symmetry.space_group_name_H-M   'P 1'
#
loop_
_entity.id
_entity.type
_entity.pdbx_description
1 polymer ?
#
loop_
_entity_poly.entity_id
_entity_poly.type
_entity_poly.pdbx_seq_one_letter_code
_entity_poly.pdbx_strand_id
1 'polypeptide(L)'
;MKRRAAAAMILPACLLALGSLTACSSIDADSESADPRPVHSSAETLDPDEVNSSGTASAGERSTGVVDPGWDAAAQEAEGVFLSLHEAKTDLEFRAVDSDGTILWSAQRPRVCSGFLVTDSADGPVAVLMDQQSGSSGSLVTTASGFDLHTGEKLWGPVEVPGPLLGSGLVFAGPPEDFIGTGGPRTALDPASGAELAVEGDESPRILALLNTHLVFADGEQLIGEDLDGRRLWTRPVADLGLTAPEARETPWEAVGNSHALIGGEGRQRTLIDLRSGDTVATGIDGAGIDSRSRTLVTSDEQLHGFDLDGTKRWDVPLDGDDELTAVGAGLVVTESGAQDAGEATQARSAENGQPLDTAEELPFYGEFGAPHHIAETGARLVGDPASPLLIPAAER
;
A
#
# COMPACT_ATOMS: atom_id res chain seq x y z
N MET A 1 -28.05 -3.00 24.69
CA MET A 1 -26.66 -3.40 24.99
C MET A 1 -26.44 -4.83 24.50
N LYS A 2 -26.10 -5.00 23.23
CA LYS A 2 -25.52 -6.20 22.62
C LYS A 2 -24.63 -5.73 21.47
N ARG A 3 -23.43 -6.30 21.40
CA ARG A 3 -22.23 -5.77 20.75
C ARG A 3 -22.37 -5.74 19.22
N ARG A 4 -22.05 -4.61 18.59
CA ARG A 4 -21.81 -4.49 17.14
C ARG A 4 -20.44 -5.10 16.85
N ALA A 5 -20.38 -6.04 15.93
CA ALA A 5 -19.13 -6.52 15.35
C ALA A 5 -18.75 -5.53 14.24
N ALA A 6 -17.51 -5.04 14.27
CA ALA A 6 -16.90 -4.23 13.24
C ALA A 6 -15.96 -5.17 12.45
N ALA A 7 -16.10 -5.18 11.13
CA ALA A 7 -15.21 -5.79 10.15
C ALA A 7 -15.41 -4.90 8.90
N ALA A 8 -14.60 -3.88 8.60
CA ALA A 8 -13.14 -3.77 8.43
C ALA A 8 -12.75 -4.05 6.97
N MET A 9 -12.95 -3.04 6.11
CA MET A 9 -12.18 -2.80 4.90
C MET A 9 -10.70 -2.67 5.32
N ILE A 10 -9.94 -3.75 5.19
CA ILE A 10 -8.51 -3.79 5.44
C ILE A 10 -7.83 -4.01 4.09
N LEU A 11 -7.49 -2.93 3.40
CA LEU A 11 -6.16 -2.84 2.78
C LEU A 11 -5.36 -1.85 3.61
N PRO A 12 -4.06 -2.07 3.76
CA PRO A 12 -3.36 -1.68 4.96
C PRO A 12 -3.07 -0.19 4.86
N ALA A 13 -3.84 0.60 5.61
CA ALA A 13 -3.15 1.35 6.63
C ALA A 13 -2.37 0.32 7.45
N CYS A 14 -1.12 0.05 7.06
CA CYS A 14 -0.12 -0.37 8.02
C CYS A 14 0.07 0.81 8.99
N LEU A 15 -0.93 1.05 9.85
CA LEU A 15 -0.66 1.00 11.26
C LEU A 15 0.05 -0.33 11.47
N LEU A 16 1.37 -0.28 11.28
CA LEU A 16 2.29 -1.00 12.11
C LEU A 16 1.83 -0.68 13.54
N ALA A 17 0.89 -1.46 14.04
CA ALA A 17 1.01 -2.00 15.37
C ALA A 17 2.27 -2.88 15.37
N LEU A 18 3.43 -2.24 15.13
CA LEU A 18 4.62 -2.47 15.90
C LEU A 18 4.14 -2.27 17.33
N GLY A 19 3.61 -3.36 17.90
CA GLY A 19 3.50 -3.51 19.33
C GLY A 19 4.80 -2.96 19.87
N SER A 20 4.67 -1.91 20.69
CA SER A 20 5.74 -1.08 21.17
C SER A 20 6.77 -1.95 21.89
N LEU A 21 7.66 -2.56 21.12
CA LEU A 21 8.90 -3.14 21.57
C LEU A 21 9.89 -1.99 21.60
N THR A 22 9.61 -1.03 22.48
CA THR A 22 10.60 -0.14 23.06
C THR A 22 11.53 -0.98 23.95
N ALA A 23 12.25 -1.87 23.27
CA ALA A 23 13.36 -2.67 23.76
C ALA A 23 14.15 -3.14 22.53
N CYS A 24 14.62 -2.20 21.71
CA CYS A 24 15.66 -2.45 20.69
C CYS A 24 17.02 -2.66 21.39
N SER A 25 17.07 -3.59 22.32
CA SER A 25 18.26 -3.90 23.10
C SER A 25 18.35 -5.42 23.20
N SER A 26 19.26 -5.95 22.40
CA SER A 26 19.72 -7.34 22.35
C SER A 26 18.66 -8.39 21.99
N ILE A 27 18.50 -8.67 20.70
CA ILE A 27 18.14 -10.02 20.20
C ILE A 27 18.93 -10.23 18.89
N ASP A 28 19.74 -11.29 18.88
CA ASP A 28 20.61 -11.86 17.85
C ASP A 28 21.12 -10.93 16.73
N ALA A 29 22.28 -10.33 17.00
CA ALA A 29 23.10 -9.59 16.02
C ALA A 29 23.85 -10.49 15.01
N ASP A 30 23.50 -11.77 14.92
CA ASP A 30 24.20 -12.77 14.10
C ASP A 30 23.51 -13.08 12.76
N SER A 31 22.30 -12.58 12.52
CA SER A 31 21.68 -12.67 11.17
C SER A 31 22.25 -11.55 10.30
N GLU A 32 23.15 -11.88 9.39
CA GLU A 32 23.69 -10.92 8.42
C GLU A 32 22.63 -10.54 7.38
N SER A 33 22.51 -9.24 7.10
CA SER A 33 21.70 -8.74 6.00
C SER A 33 22.30 -9.18 4.66
N ALA A 34 21.44 -9.67 3.76
CA ALA A 34 21.82 -10.00 2.40
C ALA A 34 21.08 -9.11 1.42
N ASP A 35 21.82 -8.39 0.57
CA ASP A 35 21.25 -7.67 -0.58
C ASP A 35 20.45 -8.63 -1.49
N PRO A 36 19.48 -8.12 -2.27
CA PRO A 36 18.68 -8.93 -3.17
C PRO A 36 19.50 -9.85 -4.07
N ARG A 37 19.02 -11.08 -4.22
CA ARG A 37 19.58 -12.08 -5.11
C ARG A 37 18.50 -12.57 -6.06
N PRO A 38 18.78 -12.68 -7.37
CA PRO A 38 17.83 -13.26 -8.30
C PRO A 38 17.46 -14.69 -7.91
N VAL A 39 16.18 -15.01 -7.98
CA VAL A 39 15.64 -16.35 -7.68
C VAL A 39 15.09 -16.99 -8.97
N HIS A 40 14.18 -16.29 -9.65
CA HIS A 40 13.52 -16.72 -10.88
C HIS A 40 12.86 -18.11 -10.80
N SER A 41 12.15 -18.36 -9.70
CA SER A 41 11.35 -19.57 -9.50
C SER A 41 9.88 -19.22 -9.32
N SER A 42 8.99 -20.06 -9.82
CA SER A 42 7.55 -19.93 -9.56
C SER A 42 7.26 -20.11 -8.07
N ALA A 43 6.36 -19.28 -7.55
CA ALA A 43 5.72 -19.47 -6.25
C ALA A 43 4.92 -20.80 -6.25
N GLU A 44 4.58 -21.26 -5.05
CA GLU A 44 3.83 -22.51 -4.90
C GLU A 44 2.43 -22.33 -5.50
N THR A 45 2.04 -23.19 -6.44
CA THR A 45 0.68 -23.18 -6.97
C THR A 45 -0.23 -23.95 -6.03
N LEU A 46 -1.31 -23.32 -5.58
CA LEU A 46 -2.36 -23.97 -4.81
C LEU A 46 -3.29 -24.72 -5.76
N ASP A 47 -3.44 -26.03 -5.55
CA ASP A 47 -4.35 -26.86 -6.34
C ASP A 47 -5.77 -26.75 -5.75
N PRO A 48 -6.78 -26.24 -6.47
CA PRO A 48 -8.14 -26.08 -5.94
C PRO A 48 -8.78 -27.41 -5.49
N ASP A 49 -8.28 -28.55 -6.00
CA ASP A 49 -8.72 -29.89 -5.61
C ASP A 49 -8.15 -30.38 -4.26
N GLU A 50 -7.14 -29.73 -3.67
CA GLU A 50 -6.62 -30.08 -2.33
C GLU A 50 -7.45 -29.47 -1.19
N VAL A 51 -8.28 -28.47 -1.47
CA VAL A 51 -9.15 -27.83 -0.46
C VAL A 51 -10.47 -28.61 -0.27
N ASN A 52 -10.88 -29.40 -1.27
CA ASN A 52 -12.09 -30.20 -1.20
C ASN A 52 -11.80 -31.71 -1.29
N SER A 53 -11.66 -32.35 -0.12
CA SER A 53 -11.78 -33.80 0.01
C SER A 53 -13.19 -34.28 -0.36
N SER A 54 -13.48 -34.41 -1.65
CA SER A 54 -14.27 -35.49 -2.28
C SER A 54 -14.61 -35.17 -3.74
N GLY A 55 -13.79 -35.69 -4.67
CA GLY A 55 -14.34 -36.37 -5.84
C GLY A 55 -14.18 -35.68 -7.20
N THR A 56 -13.41 -36.35 -8.05
CA THR A 56 -13.34 -36.30 -9.53
C THR A 56 -12.59 -35.13 -10.17
N ALA A 57 -11.27 -35.30 -10.26
CA ALA A 57 -10.39 -34.55 -11.15
C ALA A 57 -10.78 -34.74 -12.63
N SER A 58 -11.05 -33.63 -13.33
CA SER A 58 -11.03 -33.55 -14.78
C SER A 58 -9.66 -33.04 -15.23
N ALA A 59 -8.90 -33.92 -15.89
CA ALA A 59 -7.66 -33.53 -16.56
C ALA A 59 -7.96 -32.70 -17.80
N GLY A 60 -7.50 -31.44 -17.83
CA GLY A 60 -7.32 -30.70 -19.08
C GLY A 60 -7.65 -29.22 -19.02
N GLU A 61 -6.82 -28.42 -18.36
CA GLU A 61 -6.39 -27.07 -18.74
C GLU A 61 -5.36 -26.66 -17.68
N ARG A 62 -4.23 -26.07 -18.09
CA ARG A 62 -3.33 -25.43 -17.11
C ARG A 62 -4.08 -24.18 -16.65
N SER A 63 -4.91 -24.30 -15.62
CA SER A 63 -5.45 -23.13 -14.96
C SER A 63 -4.26 -22.33 -14.45
N THR A 64 -4.23 -21.04 -14.78
CA THR A 64 -3.48 -20.02 -14.04
C THR A 64 -4.05 -20.02 -12.63
N GLY A 65 -3.58 -20.96 -11.81
CA GLY A 65 -4.07 -21.21 -10.46
C GLY A 65 -3.68 -20.09 -9.51
N VAL A 66 -4.32 -20.06 -8.36
CA VAL A 66 -3.89 -19.20 -7.25
C VAL A 66 -2.51 -19.66 -6.79
N VAL A 67 -1.59 -18.73 -6.59
CA VAL A 67 -0.25 -19.01 -6.06
C VAL A 67 -0.13 -18.47 -4.64
N ASP A 68 0.66 -19.18 -3.84
CA ASP A 68 1.11 -18.77 -2.51
C ASP A 68 2.59 -18.33 -2.59
N PRO A 69 2.86 -17.02 -2.57
CA PRO A 69 4.22 -16.49 -2.50
C PRO A 69 4.93 -16.74 -1.16
N GLY A 70 4.21 -17.22 -0.14
CA GLY A 70 4.66 -17.39 1.23
C GLY A 70 4.76 -16.07 2.00
N TRP A 71 3.93 -15.09 1.68
CA TRP A 71 3.95 -13.79 2.34
C TRP A 71 3.21 -13.80 3.69
N ASP A 72 3.83 -13.21 4.69
CA ASP A 72 3.31 -13.05 6.06
C ASP A 72 3.01 -11.59 6.41
N ALA A 73 3.02 -10.71 5.41
CA ALA A 73 2.60 -9.31 5.51
C ALA A 73 1.85 -8.89 4.25
N ALA A 74 1.14 -7.77 4.35
CA ALA A 74 0.49 -7.16 3.20
C ALA A 74 1.48 -6.81 2.10
N ALA A 75 1.16 -7.17 0.85
CA ALA A 75 1.99 -6.87 -0.30
C ALA A 75 1.75 -5.45 -0.81
N GLN A 76 2.84 -4.80 -1.26
CA GLN A 76 2.80 -3.53 -1.97
C GLN A 76 3.15 -3.79 -3.44
N GLU A 77 2.47 -3.11 -4.36
CA GLU A 77 2.58 -3.37 -5.80
C GLU A 77 2.94 -2.11 -6.56
N ALA A 78 3.80 -2.27 -7.57
CA ALA A 78 3.98 -1.29 -8.62
C ALA A 78 4.36 -2.00 -9.93
N GLU A 79 3.77 -1.56 -11.03
CA GLU A 79 4.00 -2.05 -12.39
C GLU A 79 3.89 -3.59 -12.54
N GLY A 80 2.99 -4.22 -11.79
CA GLY A 80 2.76 -5.66 -11.84
C GLY A 80 3.76 -6.49 -11.04
N VAL A 81 4.62 -5.87 -10.23
CA VAL A 81 5.50 -6.55 -9.29
C VAL A 81 5.08 -6.25 -7.86
N PHE A 82 4.93 -7.32 -7.08
CA PHE A 82 4.49 -7.31 -5.69
C PHE A 82 5.68 -7.58 -4.77
N LEU A 83 5.82 -6.78 -3.73
CA LEU A 83 6.81 -6.97 -2.68
C LEU A 83 6.11 -7.19 -1.34
N SER A 84 6.51 -8.24 -0.65
CA SER A 84 6.20 -8.43 0.77
C SER A 84 7.32 -9.23 1.45
N LEU A 85 7.12 -9.59 2.71
CA LEU A 85 8.04 -10.37 3.51
C LEU A 85 7.46 -11.74 3.88
N HIS A 86 8.35 -12.70 4.03
CA HIS A 86 8.15 -13.98 4.68
C HIS A 86 8.88 -13.98 6.02
N GLU A 87 8.20 -14.40 7.09
CA GLU A 87 8.75 -14.49 8.43
C GLU A 87 9.42 -15.86 8.68
N ALA A 88 10.69 -15.99 8.29
CA ALA A 88 11.49 -17.15 8.64
C ALA A 88 11.88 -17.14 10.14
N LYS A 89 12.24 -18.29 10.70
CA LYS A 89 12.52 -18.42 12.15
C LYS A 89 13.59 -17.46 12.70
N THR A 90 14.54 -17.06 11.86
CA THR A 90 15.76 -16.32 12.25
C THR A 90 15.89 -14.95 11.60
N ASP A 91 15.14 -14.70 10.54
CA ASP A 91 15.32 -13.60 9.61
C ASP A 91 13.99 -13.27 8.92
N LEU A 92 13.92 -12.08 8.33
CA LEU A 92 12.86 -11.68 7.43
C LEU A 92 13.37 -11.85 6.01
N GLU A 93 12.61 -12.54 5.17
CA GLU A 93 12.92 -12.67 3.75
C GLU A 93 11.94 -11.83 2.93
N PHE A 94 12.43 -10.76 2.32
CA PHE A 94 11.66 -9.94 1.38
C PHE A 94 11.67 -10.63 0.02
N ARG A 95 10.51 -10.75 -0.62
CA ARG A 95 10.33 -11.42 -1.92
C ARG A 95 9.57 -10.49 -2.86
N ALA A 96 10.18 -10.19 -4.01
CA ALA A 96 9.49 -9.58 -5.13
C ALA A 96 8.96 -10.66 -6.07
N VAL A 97 7.68 -10.57 -6.43
CA VAL A 97 6.96 -11.55 -7.25
C VAL A 97 6.25 -10.81 -8.37
N ASP A 98 6.42 -11.26 -9.61
CA ASP A 98 5.71 -10.66 -10.75
C ASP A 98 4.24 -11.11 -10.85
N SER A 99 3.51 -10.52 -11.80
CA SER A 99 2.11 -10.81 -12.06
C SER A 99 1.80 -12.24 -12.49
N ASP A 100 2.83 -13.02 -12.82
CA ASP A 100 2.71 -14.41 -13.24
C ASP A 100 2.95 -15.37 -12.05
N GLY A 101 3.31 -14.83 -10.88
CA GLY A 101 3.65 -15.61 -9.69
C GLY A 101 5.11 -16.07 -9.66
N THR A 102 6.01 -15.45 -10.44
CA THR A 102 7.45 -15.76 -10.41
C THR A 102 8.15 -14.90 -9.36
N ILE A 103 8.85 -15.53 -8.42
CA ILE A 103 9.74 -14.85 -7.49
C ILE A 103 10.95 -14.34 -8.27
N LEU A 104 11.06 -13.02 -8.43
CA LEU A 104 12.12 -12.35 -9.19
C LEU A 104 13.42 -12.36 -8.40
N TRP A 105 13.36 -11.89 -7.15
CA TRP A 105 14.49 -11.84 -6.24
C TRP A 105 14.03 -11.96 -4.78
N SER A 106 14.97 -12.34 -3.90
CA SER A 106 14.76 -12.26 -2.47
C SER A 106 15.94 -11.63 -1.72
N ALA A 107 15.65 -11.01 -0.58
CA ALA A 107 16.63 -10.34 0.28
C ALA A 107 16.37 -10.69 1.75
N GLN A 108 17.43 -10.85 2.54
CA GLN A 108 17.30 -11.17 3.97
C GLN A 108 17.65 -9.97 4.84
N ARG A 109 16.88 -9.73 5.90
CA ARG A 109 17.21 -8.77 6.95
C ARG A 109 17.00 -9.38 8.35
N PRO A 110 17.69 -8.87 9.37
CA PRO A 110 17.34 -9.10 10.77
C PRO A 110 15.87 -8.76 11.04
N ARG A 111 15.26 -9.39 12.05
CA ARG A 111 13.88 -9.09 12.46
C ARG A 111 13.70 -7.72 13.11
N VAL A 112 14.77 -7.11 13.60
CA VAL A 112 14.71 -5.86 14.38
C VAL A 112 14.84 -4.66 13.45
N CYS A 113 13.91 -3.70 13.58
CA CYS A 113 13.89 -2.43 12.83
C CYS A 113 13.93 -2.56 11.30
N SER A 114 13.50 -3.71 10.79
CA SER A 114 13.31 -3.97 9.36
C SER A 114 11.90 -3.60 8.93
N GLY A 115 11.79 -3.06 7.74
CA GLY A 115 10.56 -2.59 7.11
C GLY A 115 10.80 -2.41 5.62
N PHE A 116 9.74 -2.24 4.87
CA PHE A 116 9.83 -2.05 3.44
C PHE A 116 8.76 -1.08 2.93
N LEU A 117 9.06 -0.51 1.77
CA LEU A 117 8.14 0.30 1.00
C LEU A 117 8.40 0.08 -0.49
N VAL A 118 7.34 0.02 -1.28
CA VAL A 118 7.40 0.19 -2.74
C VAL A 118 6.99 1.63 -3.05
N THR A 119 7.80 2.31 -3.86
CA THR A 119 7.55 3.70 -4.26
C THR A 119 8.02 3.94 -5.69
N ASP A 120 7.52 4.97 -6.34
CA ASP A 120 7.88 5.32 -7.70
C ASP A 120 9.04 6.33 -7.76
N SER A 121 9.91 6.15 -8.76
CA SER A 121 10.89 7.14 -9.19
C SER A 121 10.67 7.49 -10.66
N ALA A 122 11.41 8.50 -11.16
CA ALA A 122 11.35 8.86 -12.58
C ALA A 122 11.84 7.74 -13.52
N ASP A 123 12.69 6.83 -13.01
CA ASP A 123 13.30 5.75 -13.78
C ASP A 123 12.56 4.40 -13.60
N GLY A 124 11.53 4.35 -12.74
CA GLY A 124 10.74 3.15 -12.46
C GLY A 124 10.50 2.91 -10.96
N PRO A 125 9.81 1.81 -10.61
CA PRO A 125 9.48 1.48 -9.23
C PRO A 125 10.69 1.00 -8.43
N VAL A 126 10.75 1.43 -7.17
CA VAL A 126 11.84 1.22 -6.24
C VAL A 126 11.34 0.45 -5.02
N ALA A 127 11.97 -0.68 -4.73
CA ALA A 127 11.86 -1.37 -3.46
C ALA A 127 12.83 -0.76 -2.45
N VAL A 128 12.31 -0.18 -1.37
CA VAL A 128 13.13 0.33 -0.27
C VAL A 128 13.09 -0.66 0.88
N LEU A 129 14.27 -1.16 1.27
CA LEU A 129 14.44 -2.08 2.39
C LEU A 129 15.20 -1.37 3.51
N MET A 130 14.62 -1.38 4.71
CA MET A 130 15.27 -0.92 5.91
C MET A 130 16.19 -1.99 6.49
N ASP A 131 17.25 -1.55 7.16
CA ASP A 131 18.25 -2.41 7.77
C ASP A 131 18.86 -1.76 9.02
N GLN A 132 19.50 -2.54 9.88
CA GLN A 132 20.35 -2.05 10.96
C GLN A 132 21.81 -2.36 10.69
N GLN A 133 22.65 -1.33 10.71
CA GLN A 133 24.08 -1.47 10.46
C GLN A 133 24.90 -0.90 11.61
N SER A 134 26.15 -1.37 11.73
CA SER A 134 27.10 -0.76 12.65
C SER A 134 27.53 0.61 12.13
N GLY A 135 27.14 1.67 12.83
CA GLY A 135 27.55 3.03 12.53
C GLY A 135 29.01 3.30 12.85
N SER A 136 29.52 4.45 12.40
CA SER A 136 30.92 4.86 12.55
C SER A 136 31.41 4.98 14.00
N SER A 137 30.50 5.11 14.96
CA SER A 137 30.77 5.18 16.40
C SER A 137 30.67 3.82 17.11
N GLY A 138 30.37 2.74 16.38
CA GLY A 138 30.08 1.42 16.95
C GLY A 138 28.66 1.28 17.53
N SER A 139 27.80 2.29 17.39
CA SER A 139 26.36 2.18 17.67
C SER A 139 25.64 1.56 16.46
N LEU A 140 24.55 0.82 16.71
CA LEU A 140 23.62 0.45 15.65
C LEU A 140 22.92 1.71 15.13
N VAL A 141 22.85 1.84 13.81
CA VAL A 141 22.12 2.89 13.10
C VAL A 141 21.09 2.25 12.17
N THR A 142 19.93 2.89 12.05
CA THR A 142 18.91 2.48 11.09
C THR A 142 19.28 3.03 9.73
N THR A 143 19.20 2.20 8.70
CA THR A 143 19.53 2.56 7.33
C THR A 143 18.41 2.16 6.38
N ALA A 144 18.35 2.81 5.22
CA ALA A 144 17.50 2.43 4.10
C ALA A 144 18.37 2.24 2.85
N SER A 145 18.00 1.28 2.00
CA SER A 145 18.59 1.10 0.66
C SER A 145 17.47 0.92 -0.36
N GLY A 146 17.63 1.54 -1.52
CA GLY A 146 16.71 1.41 -2.65
C GLY A 146 17.23 0.42 -3.68
N PHE A 147 16.34 -0.40 -4.19
CA PHE A 147 16.59 -1.41 -5.19
C PHE A 147 15.57 -1.29 -6.31
N ASP A 148 15.99 -1.58 -7.53
CA ASP A 148 15.06 -1.73 -8.65
C ASP A 148 14.08 -2.87 -8.33
N LEU A 149 12.77 -2.58 -8.37
CA LEU A 149 11.75 -3.54 -7.94
C LEU A 149 11.74 -4.82 -8.79
N HIS A 150 12.09 -4.73 -10.07
CA HIS A 150 12.02 -5.85 -11.00
C HIS A 150 13.25 -6.77 -10.91
N THR A 151 14.43 -6.20 -10.69
CA THR A 151 15.72 -6.90 -10.81
C THR A 151 16.41 -7.12 -9.46
N GLY A 152 16.08 -6.31 -8.45
CA GLY A 152 16.78 -6.29 -7.17
C GLY A 152 18.15 -5.60 -7.24
N GLU A 153 18.50 -4.95 -8.35
CA GLU A 153 19.75 -4.18 -8.44
C GLU A 153 19.71 -3.00 -7.46
N LYS A 154 20.79 -2.81 -6.69
CA LYS A 154 20.90 -1.68 -5.76
C LYS A 154 21.03 -0.37 -6.54
N LEU A 155 20.08 0.53 -6.33
CA LEU A 155 20.07 1.87 -6.91
C LEU A 155 20.85 2.85 -6.03
N TRP A 156 20.62 2.78 -4.71
CA TRP A 156 21.25 3.67 -3.74
C TRP A 156 21.32 3.04 -2.34
N GLY A 157 22.10 3.69 -1.46
CA GLY A 157 22.26 3.32 -0.07
C GLY A 157 23.41 2.35 0.21
N PRO A 158 23.60 1.96 1.49
CA PRO A 158 22.75 2.33 2.62
C PRO A 158 22.85 3.82 2.99
N VAL A 159 21.71 4.45 3.25
CA VAL A 159 21.59 5.83 3.77
C VAL A 159 21.12 5.74 5.21
N GLU A 160 21.77 6.46 6.12
CA GLU A 160 21.36 6.55 7.53
C GLU A 160 20.06 7.35 7.63
N VAL A 161 19.09 6.83 8.39
CA VAL A 161 17.78 7.46 8.59
C VAL A 161 17.51 7.64 10.10
N PRO A 162 16.74 8.67 10.49
CA PRO A 162 16.54 8.99 11.91
C PRO A 162 15.79 7.90 12.69
N GLY A 163 15.05 7.02 12.02
CA GLY A 163 14.29 5.94 12.64
C GLY A 163 13.43 5.16 11.63
N PRO A 164 12.34 4.51 12.07
CA PRO A 164 11.45 3.75 11.18
C PRO A 164 10.71 4.63 10.16
N LEU A 165 10.15 4.00 9.12
CA LEU A 165 9.17 4.61 8.23
C LEU A 165 7.92 5.04 9.00
N LEU A 166 7.42 6.23 8.69
CA LEU A 166 6.07 6.66 8.99
C LEU A 166 5.25 6.40 7.73
N GLY A 167 4.26 5.50 7.79
CA GLY A 167 3.61 4.82 6.65
C GLY A 167 3.05 5.64 5.48
N SER A 168 3.23 6.95 5.42
CA SER A 168 2.92 7.83 4.30
C SER A 168 4.18 8.14 3.47
N GLY A 169 4.74 7.13 2.80
CA GLY A 169 5.88 7.26 1.89
C GLY A 169 7.26 7.12 2.53
N LEU A 170 8.32 7.56 1.83
CA LEU A 170 9.71 7.57 2.34
C LEU A 170 9.97 8.70 3.34
N VAL A 171 9.14 8.74 4.39
CA VAL A 171 9.28 9.66 5.52
C VAL A 171 9.71 8.85 6.73
N PHE A 172 10.84 9.21 7.33
CA PHE A 172 11.41 8.55 8.49
C PHE A 172 11.34 9.47 9.70
N ALA A 173 11.17 8.92 10.89
CA ALA A 173 11.15 9.71 12.11
C ALA A 173 11.91 9.05 13.24
N GLY A 174 12.70 9.85 13.94
CA GLY A 174 13.36 9.41 15.17
C GLY A 174 12.41 9.32 16.36
N PRO A 175 12.87 8.77 17.50
CA PRO A 175 12.13 8.84 18.75
C PRO A 175 11.93 10.31 19.16
N PRO A 176 10.80 10.66 19.81
CA PRO A 176 10.58 12.00 20.33
C PRO A 176 11.58 12.32 21.45
N GLU A 177 12.05 13.58 21.53
CA GLU A 177 13.04 14.01 22.53
C GLU A 177 12.58 13.77 23.98
N ASP A 178 11.29 14.01 24.25
CA ASP A 178 10.72 13.91 25.59
C ASP A 178 10.11 12.53 25.92
N PHE A 179 10.32 11.50 25.06
CA PHE A 179 9.72 10.16 25.15
C PHE A 179 8.17 10.11 25.21
N ILE A 180 7.52 11.26 25.28
CA ILE A 180 6.08 11.48 25.31
C ILE A 180 5.79 12.55 24.25
N GLY A 181 5.27 12.16 23.08
CA GLY A 181 5.01 13.11 22.00
C GLY A 181 4.91 12.48 20.62
N THR A 182 4.62 13.32 19.63
CA THR A 182 4.16 13.02 18.26
C THR A 182 5.25 12.47 17.31
N GLY A 183 6.25 11.77 17.82
CA GLY A 183 7.43 11.34 17.06
C GLY A 183 8.45 12.49 16.88
N GLY A 184 9.73 12.14 16.77
CA GLY A 184 10.83 13.09 16.64
C GLY A 184 10.86 13.83 15.30
N PRO A 185 11.95 14.55 15.01
CA PRO A 185 12.18 15.18 13.71
C PRO A 185 12.04 14.16 12.57
N ARG A 186 11.40 14.59 11.48
CA ARG A 186 11.19 13.77 10.29
C ARG A 186 12.17 14.12 9.17
N THR A 187 12.50 13.11 8.37
CA THR A 187 13.30 13.25 7.15
C THR A 187 12.56 12.55 6.01
N ALA A 188 12.39 13.23 4.88
CA ALA A 188 11.91 12.64 3.65
C ALA A 188 13.08 12.39 2.68
N LEU A 189 13.13 11.19 2.09
CA LEU A 189 14.15 10.83 1.11
C LEU A 189 13.59 10.79 -0.31
N ASP A 190 14.44 11.13 -1.27
CA ASP A 190 14.19 11.01 -2.70
C ASP A 190 14.18 9.53 -3.12
N PRO A 191 13.08 9.02 -3.71
CA PRO A 191 12.99 7.62 -4.13
C PRO A 191 14.06 7.19 -5.15
N ALA A 192 14.52 8.09 -6.02
CA ALA A 192 15.46 7.77 -7.09
C ALA A 192 16.91 7.67 -6.61
N SER A 193 17.27 8.44 -5.58
CA SER A 193 18.67 8.65 -5.18
C SER A 193 18.97 8.37 -3.71
N GLY A 194 17.95 8.28 -2.86
CA GLY A 194 18.11 8.21 -1.40
C GLY A 194 18.61 9.52 -0.78
N ALA A 195 18.69 10.62 -1.54
CA ALA A 195 19.09 11.93 -1.03
C ALA A 195 17.98 12.55 -0.16
N GLU A 196 18.36 13.40 0.80
CA GLU A 196 17.38 14.13 1.60
C GLU A 196 16.63 15.16 0.74
N LEU A 197 15.30 15.05 0.67
CA LEU A 197 14.45 16.06 0.06
C LEU A 197 14.06 17.15 1.07
N ALA A 198 13.73 16.73 2.27
CA ALA A 198 13.32 17.61 3.36
C ALA A 198 13.73 17.02 4.71
N VAL A 199 14.16 17.89 5.62
CA VAL A 199 14.52 17.56 6.99
C VAL A 199 13.84 18.56 7.90
N GLU A 200 13.14 18.08 8.92
CA GLU A 200 12.55 18.93 9.95
C GLU A 200 13.65 19.49 10.87
N GLY A 201 13.77 20.81 10.92
CA GLY A 201 14.44 21.55 12.00
C GLY A 201 13.45 22.37 12.83
N ASP A 202 13.96 23.12 13.81
CA ASP A 202 13.16 23.87 14.80
C ASP A 202 12.10 24.82 14.21
N GLU A 203 12.40 25.44 13.05
CA GLU A 203 11.52 26.37 12.35
C GLU A 203 10.96 25.81 11.03
N SER A 204 11.20 24.52 10.75
CA SER A 204 10.74 23.88 9.51
C SER A 204 9.29 23.43 9.62
N PRO A 205 8.53 23.43 8.50
CA PRO A 205 7.19 22.88 8.51
C PRO A 205 7.25 21.36 8.75
N ARG A 206 6.18 20.82 9.33
CA ARG A 206 6.07 19.39 9.63
C ARG A 206 5.88 18.61 8.32
N ILE A 207 6.74 17.65 8.03
CA ILE A 207 6.59 16.71 6.91
C ILE A 207 5.47 15.74 7.26
N LEU A 208 4.39 15.73 6.49
CA LEU A 208 3.26 14.83 6.71
C LEU A 208 3.40 13.54 5.90
N ALA A 209 3.78 13.66 4.64
CA ALA A 209 3.83 12.54 3.71
C ALA A 209 4.74 12.82 2.51
N LEU A 210 5.25 11.75 1.91
CA LEU A 210 5.77 11.73 0.55
C LEU A 210 4.90 10.80 -0.30
N LEU A 211 4.03 11.35 -1.13
CA LEU A 211 3.04 10.61 -1.90
C LEU A 211 3.46 10.64 -3.37
N ASN A 212 4.12 9.57 -3.80
CA ASN A 212 4.77 9.47 -5.11
C ASN A 212 5.78 10.62 -5.28
N THR A 213 5.54 11.55 -6.20
CA THR A 213 6.40 12.71 -6.45
C THR A 213 5.97 13.98 -5.70
N HIS A 214 5.12 13.88 -4.67
CA HIS A 214 4.56 15.03 -3.97
C HIS A 214 4.87 14.98 -2.47
N LEU A 215 5.50 16.05 -1.97
CA LEU A 215 5.67 16.27 -0.54
C LEU A 215 4.50 17.07 0.01
N VAL A 216 4.00 16.65 1.17
CA VAL A 216 2.95 17.36 1.89
C VAL A 216 3.49 17.80 3.24
N PHE A 217 3.31 19.07 3.56
CA PHE A 217 3.73 19.67 4.82
C PHE A 217 2.56 20.33 5.56
N ALA A 218 2.69 20.42 6.89
CA ALA A 218 1.89 21.31 7.74
C ALA A 218 2.75 22.45 8.31
N ASP A 219 2.35 23.68 8.00
CA ASP A 219 2.94 24.91 8.51
C ASP A 219 1.88 25.73 9.25
N GLY A 220 1.89 25.65 10.59
CA GLY A 220 0.84 26.25 11.41
C GLY A 220 -0.55 25.75 11.03
N GLU A 221 -1.40 26.64 10.52
CA GLU A 221 -2.76 26.32 10.04
C GLU A 221 -2.86 26.12 8.52
N GLN A 222 -1.73 25.97 7.84
CA GLN A 222 -1.66 25.75 6.40
C GLN A 222 -1.12 24.35 6.10
N LEU A 223 -1.68 23.74 5.05
CA LEU A 223 -1.09 22.62 4.34
C LEU A 223 -0.42 23.13 3.08
N ILE A 224 0.72 22.53 2.76
CA ILE A 224 1.54 22.90 1.61
C ILE A 224 1.82 21.62 0.82
N GLY A 225 1.57 21.64 -0.48
CA GLY A 225 2.01 20.61 -1.42
C GLY A 225 3.16 21.11 -2.27
N GLU A 226 4.22 20.32 -2.38
CA GLU A 226 5.40 20.61 -3.20
C GLU A 226 5.74 19.41 -4.07
N ASP A 227 6.38 19.66 -5.22
CA ASP A 227 7.04 18.58 -5.99
C ASP A 227 8.44 18.28 -5.45
N LEU A 228 9.11 17.28 -6.03
CA LEU A 228 10.45 16.86 -5.62
C LEU A 228 11.54 17.93 -5.87
N ASP A 229 11.27 18.92 -6.74
CA ASP A 229 12.19 20.05 -6.98
C ASP A 229 12.01 21.17 -5.93
N GLY A 230 11.13 20.97 -4.94
CA GLY A 230 10.78 21.96 -3.91
C GLY A 230 9.91 23.10 -4.46
N ARG A 231 9.30 22.94 -5.63
CA ARG A 231 8.38 23.94 -6.16
C ARG A 231 7.02 23.72 -5.51
N ARG A 232 6.56 24.78 -4.85
CA ARG A 232 5.22 24.85 -4.28
C ARG A 232 4.15 24.74 -5.36
N LEU A 233 3.30 23.73 -5.24
CA LEU A 233 2.17 23.47 -6.12
C LEU A 233 0.91 24.16 -5.61
N TRP A 234 0.65 24.06 -4.31
CA TRP A 234 -0.51 24.66 -3.66
C TRP A 234 -0.27 24.96 -2.17
N THR A 235 -1.16 25.78 -1.62
CA THR A 235 -1.26 26.07 -0.19
C THR A 235 -2.73 26.20 0.17
N ARG A 236 -3.14 25.56 1.27
CA ARG A 236 -4.53 25.64 1.75
C ARG A 236 -4.63 25.69 3.27
N PRO A 237 -5.64 26.37 3.81
CA PRO A 237 -6.00 26.23 5.21
C PRO A 237 -6.31 24.77 5.58
N VAL A 238 -5.81 24.32 6.73
CA VAL A 238 -6.16 23.00 7.30
C VAL A 238 -7.68 22.88 7.54
N ALA A 239 -8.30 24.01 7.93
CA ALA A 239 -9.73 24.09 8.20
C ALA A 239 -10.61 23.76 6.98
N ASP A 240 -10.09 23.89 5.76
CA ASP A 240 -10.83 23.53 4.54
C ASP A 240 -11.07 22.02 4.42
N LEU A 241 -10.28 21.20 5.14
CA LEU A 241 -10.48 19.76 5.29
C LEU A 241 -11.33 19.40 6.52
N GLY A 242 -11.86 20.39 7.24
CA GLY A 242 -12.58 20.17 8.49
C GLY A 242 -11.70 19.69 9.65
N LEU A 243 -10.38 19.87 9.55
CA LEU A 243 -9.40 19.49 10.55
C LEU A 243 -8.89 20.71 11.31
N THR A 244 -8.37 20.49 12.51
CA THR A 244 -7.51 21.44 13.21
C THR A 244 -6.04 21.20 12.87
N ALA A 245 -5.17 22.20 13.08
CA ALA A 245 -3.73 22.05 12.84
C ALA A 245 -3.08 20.86 13.58
N PRO A 246 -3.40 20.58 14.86
CA PRO A 246 -2.92 19.37 15.53
C PRO A 246 -3.44 18.08 14.91
N GLU A 247 -4.72 18.04 14.50
CA GLU A 247 -5.30 16.84 13.87
C GLU A 247 -4.65 16.55 12.52
N ALA A 248 -4.41 17.56 11.68
CA ALA A 248 -3.79 17.37 10.37
C ALA A 248 -2.36 16.82 10.46
N ARG A 249 -1.64 17.07 11.56
CA ARG A 249 -0.28 16.54 11.80
C ARG A 249 -0.25 15.03 12.05
N GLU A 250 -1.36 14.51 12.57
CA GLU A 250 -1.51 13.10 12.97
C GLU A 250 -2.45 12.32 12.05
N THR A 251 -3.16 13.03 11.16
CA THR A 251 -4.09 12.39 10.22
C THR A 251 -3.30 11.64 9.16
N PRO A 252 -3.53 10.33 8.97
CA PRO A 252 -2.87 9.55 7.94
C PRO A 252 -3.16 10.08 6.54
N TRP A 253 -2.16 9.94 5.67
CA TRP A 253 -2.26 10.20 4.25
C TRP A 253 -1.99 8.90 3.50
N GLU A 254 -2.84 8.62 2.52
CA GLU A 254 -2.78 7.42 1.69
C GLU A 254 -2.79 7.84 0.23
N ALA A 255 -1.84 7.34 -0.57
CA ALA A 255 -1.81 7.61 -1.99
C ALA A 255 -2.92 6.83 -2.70
N VAL A 256 -3.63 7.48 -3.62
CA VAL A 256 -4.58 6.83 -4.52
C VAL A 256 -4.06 6.99 -5.94
N GLY A 257 -3.40 5.94 -6.41
CA GLY A 257 -2.54 5.99 -7.60
C GLY A 257 -1.51 7.12 -7.51
N ASN A 258 -1.16 7.72 -8.65
CA ASN A 258 -0.03 8.65 -8.75
C ASN A 258 -0.41 10.14 -8.64
N SER A 259 -1.70 10.46 -8.47
CA SER A 259 -2.19 11.83 -8.57
C SER A 259 -3.14 12.28 -7.47
N HIS A 260 -3.64 11.37 -6.63
CA HIS A 260 -4.60 11.71 -5.58
C HIS A 260 -4.14 11.17 -4.23
N ALA A 261 -4.73 11.71 -3.16
CA ALA A 261 -4.52 11.21 -1.81
C ALA A 261 -5.78 11.25 -0.97
N LEU A 262 -5.96 10.22 -0.15
CA LEU A 262 -6.96 10.16 0.90
C LEU A 262 -6.39 10.72 2.19
N ILE A 263 -7.20 11.53 2.86
CA ILE A 263 -6.91 12.14 4.15
C ILE A 263 -8.03 11.76 5.11
N GLY A 264 -7.69 11.07 6.19
CA GLY A 264 -8.65 10.62 7.19
C GLY A 264 -8.21 9.35 7.90
N GLY A 265 -8.80 9.06 9.05
CA GLY A 265 -8.57 7.82 9.80
C GLY A 265 -9.65 6.76 9.52
N GLU A 266 -9.38 5.53 9.92
CA GLU A 266 -10.31 4.39 9.81
C GLU A 266 -11.68 4.71 10.45
N GLY A 267 -12.76 4.44 9.72
CA GLY A 267 -14.13 4.63 10.20
C GLY A 267 -14.61 6.09 10.26
N ARG A 268 -13.88 7.04 9.67
CA ARG A 268 -14.35 8.41 9.44
C ARG A 268 -14.52 8.66 7.95
N GLN A 269 -15.50 9.51 7.64
CA GLN A 269 -15.64 10.20 6.35
C GLN A 269 -14.29 10.77 5.89
N ARG A 270 -13.69 10.16 4.86
CA ARG A 270 -12.38 10.56 4.31
C ARG A 270 -12.56 11.67 3.29
N THR A 271 -11.48 12.43 3.05
CA THR A 271 -11.42 13.44 2.00
C THR A 271 -10.38 13.04 0.96
N LEU A 272 -10.78 13.03 -0.30
CA LEU A 272 -9.89 12.81 -1.44
C LEU A 272 -9.46 14.15 -2.02
N ILE A 273 -8.16 14.33 -2.21
CA ILE A 273 -7.59 15.52 -2.84
C ILE A 273 -6.79 15.17 -4.11
N ASP A 274 -6.76 16.10 -5.06
CA ASP A 274 -5.80 16.10 -6.18
C ASP A 274 -4.45 16.64 -5.65
N LEU A 275 -3.37 15.87 -5.81
CA LEU A 275 -2.05 16.22 -5.27
C LEU A 275 -1.38 17.38 -6.03
N ARG A 276 -1.79 17.66 -7.27
CA ARG A 276 -1.21 18.68 -8.13
C ARG A 276 -1.84 20.05 -7.92
N SER A 277 -3.17 20.13 -7.81
CA SER A 277 -3.87 21.40 -7.54
C SER A 277 -4.16 21.61 -6.05
N GLY A 278 -4.16 20.53 -5.28
CA GLY A 278 -4.61 20.48 -3.90
C GLY A 278 -6.13 20.26 -3.81
N ASP A 279 -6.91 20.49 -4.87
CA ASP A 279 -8.36 20.59 -4.82
C ASP A 279 -9.03 19.35 -4.22
N THR A 280 -10.10 19.58 -3.47
CA THR A 280 -10.91 18.50 -2.91
C THR A 280 -11.80 17.92 -4.01
N VAL A 281 -11.63 16.64 -4.30
CA VAL A 281 -12.41 15.91 -5.32
C VAL A 281 -13.68 15.34 -4.70
N ALA A 282 -13.55 14.70 -3.54
CA ALA A 282 -14.67 14.10 -2.81
C ALA A 282 -14.44 14.19 -1.30
N THR A 283 -15.54 14.26 -0.55
CA THR A 283 -15.55 14.28 0.93
C THR A 283 -16.61 13.32 1.41
N GLY A 284 -16.43 12.74 2.58
CA GLY A 284 -17.48 11.87 3.12
C GLY A 284 -17.43 10.46 2.58
N ILE A 285 -16.32 10.08 1.95
CA ILE A 285 -16.18 8.80 1.26
C ILE A 285 -15.58 7.75 2.18
N ASP A 286 -15.95 6.51 1.91
CA ASP A 286 -15.49 5.32 2.60
C ASP A 286 -14.24 4.75 1.93
N GLY A 287 -14.04 4.93 0.62
CA GLY A 287 -12.88 4.41 -0.10
C GLY A 287 -12.68 5.07 -1.48
N ALA A 288 -11.49 4.86 -2.06
CA ALA A 288 -11.19 5.29 -3.42
C ALA A 288 -10.14 4.39 -4.08
N GLY A 289 -10.17 4.32 -5.41
CA GLY A 289 -9.19 3.61 -6.23
C GLY A 289 -9.12 4.18 -7.64
N ILE A 290 -8.06 3.89 -8.38
CA ILE A 290 -7.90 4.34 -9.78
C ILE A 290 -7.77 3.12 -10.68
N ASP A 291 -8.56 3.11 -11.75
CA ASP A 291 -8.32 2.23 -12.88
C ASP A 291 -7.47 2.98 -13.92
N SER A 292 -6.20 2.61 -14.04
CA SER A 292 -5.26 3.24 -14.98
C SER A 292 -5.67 3.05 -16.44
N ARG A 293 -6.27 1.90 -16.77
CA ARG A 293 -6.71 1.53 -18.13
C ARG A 293 -7.79 2.46 -18.67
N SER A 294 -8.86 2.69 -17.92
CA SER A 294 -9.95 3.61 -18.28
C SER A 294 -9.70 5.05 -17.83
N ARG A 295 -8.61 5.29 -17.10
CA ARG A 295 -8.28 6.56 -16.44
C ARG A 295 -9.47 7.08 -15.63
N THR A 296 -10.06 6.19 -14.83
CA THR A 296 -11.21 6.50 -13.98
C THR A 296 -10.79 6.45 -12.53
N LEU A 297 -11.02 7.55 -11.82
CA LEU A 297 -10.98 7.60 -10.38
C LEU A 297 -12.36 7.16 -9.84
N VAL A 298 -12.36 6.16 -8.98
CA VAL A 298 -13.58 5.63 -8.37
C VAL A 298 -13.57 5.96 -6.88
N THR A 299 -14.69 6.43 -6.35
CA THR A 299 -14.88 6.63 -4.92
C THR A 299 -16.15 5.94 -4.46
N SER A 300 -16.20 5.50 -3.20
CA SER A 300 -17.37 4.89 -2.59
C SER A 300 -17.86 5.70 -1.38
N ASP A 301 -19.16 5.91 -1.31
CA ASP A 301 -19.92 6.31 -0.12
C ASP A 301 -21.19 5.44 -0.04
N GLU A 302 -22.38 6.02 0.11
CA GLU A 302 -23.65 5.29 -0.13
C GLU A 302 -23.84 4.90 -1.62
N GLN A 303 -22.95 5.36 -2.50
CA GLN A 303 -22.92 5.13 -3.94
C GLN A 303 -21.47 4.94 -4.42
N LEU A 304 -21.30 4.30 -5.57
CA LEU A 304 -20.07 4.39 -6.35
C LEU A 304 -20.15 5.60 -7.27
N HIS A 305 -19.06 6.35 -7.32
CA HIS A 305 -18.90 7.47 -8.25
C HIS A 305 -17.65 7.23 -9.10
N GLY A 306 -17.77 7.42 -10.41
CA GLY A 306 -16.64 7.46 -11.33
C GLY A 306 -16.36 8.88 -11.78
N PHE A 307 -15.09 9.25 -11.77
CA PHE A 307 -14.58 10.56 -12.17
C PHE A 307 -13.47 10.42 -13.21
N ASP A 308 -13.36 11.40 -14.09
CA ASP A 308 -12.11 11.72 -14.75
C ASP A 308 -11.02 12.03 -13.71
N LEU A 309 -9.75 11.86 -14.08
CA LEU A 309 -8.62 12.19 -13.21
C LEU A 309 -8.49 13.70 -12.90
N ASP A 310 -9.28 14.57 -13.54
CA ASP A 310 -9.37 15.99 -13.20
C ASP A 310 -10.51 16.31 -12.21
N GLY A 311 -11.20 15.27 -11.71
CA GLY A 311 -12.33 15.38 -10.78
C GLY A 311 -13.69 15.57 -11.46
N THR A 312 -13.77 15.56 -12.79
CA THR A 312 -15.07 15.64 -13.49
C THR A 312 -15.85 14.35 -13.33
N LYS A 313 -17.06 14.40 -12.75
CA LYS A 313 -17.91 13.20 -12.58
C LYS A 313 -18.37 12.65 -13.94
N ARG A 314 -18.18 11.34 -14.15
CA ARG A 314 -18.61 10.58 -15.34
C ARG A 314 -19.90 9.80 -15.09
N TRP A 315 -19.98 9.10 -13.95
CA TRP A 315 -21.11 8.24 -13.62
C TRP A 315 -21.28 8.11 -12.10
N ASP A 316 -22.49 7.72 -11.70
CA ASP A 316 -22.85 7.35 -10.33
C ASP A 316 -23.78 6.13 -10.35
N VAL A 317 -23.60 5.24 -9.38
CA VAL A 317 -24.37 3.99 -9.26
C VAL A 317 -24.63 3.73 -7.77
N PRO A 318 -25.86 3.39 -7.36
CA PRO A 318 -26.14 3.06 -5.97
C PRO A 318 -25.36 1.83 -5.51
N LEU A 319 -24.89 1.85 -4.26
CA LEU A 319 -24.43 0.67 -3.55
C LEU A 319 -25.60 0.06 -2.78
N ASP A 320 -25.70 -1.27 -2.79
CA ASP A 320 -26.78 -1.96 -2.13
C ASP A 320 -26.42 -2.19 -0.64
N GLY A 321 -27.18 -1.58 0.27
CA GLY A 321 -27.11 -1.89 1.70
C GLY A 321 -25.72 -1.64 2.33
N ASP A 322 -25.05 -2.74 2.70
CA ASP A 322 -23.75 -2.77 3.38
C ASP A 322 -22.62 -3.19 2.40
N ASP A 323 -22.78 -2.93 1.09
CA ASP A 323 -21.76 -3.18 0.08
C ASP A 323 -20.58 -2.19 0.24
N GLU A 324 -19.37 -2.73 0.25
CA GLU A 324 -18.14 -1.96 0.37
C GLU A 324 -17.28 -2.10 -0.89
N LEU A 325 -16.58 -1.03 -1.27
CA LEU A 325 -15.57 -1.06 -2.33
C LEU A 325 -14.35 -1.85 -1.85
N THR A 326 -13.99 -2.92 -2.56
CA THR A 326 -12.83 -3.75 -2.19
C THR A 326 -11.62 -3.50 -3.07
N ALA A 327 -11.82 -3.34 -4.39
CA ALA A 327 -10.71 -3.11 -5.33
C ALA A 327 -11.15 -2.38 -6.60
N VAL A 328 -10.20 -1.67 -7.22
CA VAL A 328 -10.35 -1.01 -8.52
C VAL A 328 -9.08 -1.26 -9.33
N GLY A 329 -9.22 -1.73 -10.57
CA GLY A 329 -8.08 -1.96 -11.45
C GLY A 329 -8.42 -2.87 -12.64
N ALA A 330 -7.55 -2.88 -13.65
CA ALA A 330 -7.68 -3.69 -14.87
C ALA A 330 -9.05 -3.57 -15.61
N GLY A 331 -9.72 -2.43 -15.48
CA GLY A 331 -11.04 -2.13 -16.04
C GLY A 331 -12.22 -2.48 -15.12
N LEU A 332 -11.94 -2.95 -13.89
CA LEU A 332 -12.94 -3.45 -12.94
C LEU A 332 -13.07 -2.54 -11.72
N VAL A 333 -14.29 -2.51 -11.18
CA VAL A 333 -14.62 -2.08 -9.83
C VAL A 333 -15.26 -3.27 -9.15
N VAL A 334 -14.72 -3.65 -7.99
CA VAL A 334 -15.19 -4.80 -7.22
C VAL A 334 -15.75 -4.33 -5.90
N THR A 335 -16.94 -4.81 -5.58
CA THR A 335 -17.59 -4.59 -4.29
C THR A 335 -17.93 -5.90 -3.63
N GLU A 336 -17.99 -5.89 -2.30
CA GLU A 336 -18.38 -7.04 -1.50
C GLU A 336 -19.42 -6.65 -0.45
N SER A 337 -20.50 -7.43 -0.34
CA SER A 337 -21.53 -7.24 0.68
C SER A 337 -21.04 -7.70 2.05
N GLY A 338 -21.16 -6.86 3.09
CA GLY A 338 -20.82 -7.22 4.47
C GLY A 338 -21.71 -8.28 5.15
N ALA A 339 -22.64 -8.93 4.43
CA ALA A 339 -23.60 -9.88 4.99
C ALA A 339 -23.04 -11.32 5.04
N GLN A 340 -23.10 -11.93 6.23
CA GLN A 340 -22.58 -13.25 6.60
C GLN A 340 -23.10 -14.49 5.83
N ASP A 341 -23.94 -14.33 4.81
CA ASP A 341 -24.35 -15.47 3.97
C ASP A 341 -23.33 -15.65 2.83
N ALA A 342 -22.29 -16.41 3.16
CA ALA A 342 -21.23 -16.84 2.27
C ALA A 342 -21.81 -17.52 1.01
N GLY A 343 -21.71 -16.83 -0.14
CA GLY A 343 -21.98 -17.42 -1.45
C GLY A 343 -22.31 -16.42 -2.56
N GLU A 344 -22.94 -15.28 -2.26
CA GLU A 344 -23.40 -14.31 -3.29
C GLU A 344 -23.24 -12.86 -2.82
N ALA A 345 -22.00 -12.41 -2.55
CA ALA A 345 -21.74 -11.06 -2.03
C ALA A 345 -20.79 -10.21 -2.90
N THR A 346 -20.04 -10.78 -3.83
CA THR A 346 -19.11 -10.02 -4.69
C THR A 346 -19.77 -9.58 -5.99
N GLN A 347 -19.61 -8.31 -6.37
CA GLN A 347 -20.05 -7.79 -7.67
C GLN A 347 -18.88 -7.19 -8.44
N ALA A 348 -18.82 -7.46 -9.74
CA ALA A 348 -17.91 -6.79 -10.66
C ALA A 348 -18.65 -5.76 -11.52
N ARG A 349 -18.05 -4.59 -11.71
CA ARG A 349 -18.56 -3.51 -12.56
C ARG A 349 -17.46 -2.97 -13.44
N SER A 350 -17.82 -2.39 -14.58
CA SER A 350 -16.87 -1.68 -15.43
C SER A 350 -16.44 -0.37 -14.78
N ALA A 351 -15.13 -0.15 -14.64
CA ALA A 351 -14.59 1.13 -14.17
C ALA A 351 -14.92 2.29 -15.13
N GLU A 352 -15.08 2.02 -16.44
CA GLU A 352 -15.32 3.07 -17.43
C GLU A 352 -16.70 3.73 -17.27
N ASN A 353 -17.73 2.94 -16.93
CA ASN A 353 -19.13 3.39 -16.99
C ASN A 353 -20.05 2.88 -15.86
N GLY A 354 -19.51 2.16 -14.87
CA GLY A 354 -20.23 1.64 -13.70
C GLY A 354 -21.22 0.51 -14.00
N GLN A 355 -21.32 0.04 -15.25
CA GLN A 355 -22.26 -1.03 -15.62
C GLN A 355 -21.86 -2.36 -14.97
N PRO A 356 -22.84 -3.16 -14.52
CA PRO A 356 -22.57 -4.49 -13.98
C PRO A 356 -21.96 -5.40 -15.05
N LEU A 357 -21.01 -6.22 -14.64
CA LEU A 357 -20.37 -7.26 -15.44
C LEU A 357 -20.75 -8.65 -14.91
N ASP A 358 -20.48 -9.70 -15.68
CA ASP A 358 -20.62 -11.06 -15.17
C ASP A 358 -19.47 -11.36 -14.19
N THR A 359 -19.77 -11.33 -12.89
CA THR A 359 -18.78 -11.56 -11.84
C THR A 359 -18.08 -12.91 -11.99
N ALA A 360 -18.77 -13.97 -12.42
CA ALA A 360 -18.16 -15.29 -12.53
C ALA A 360 -17.16 -15.37 -13.69
N GLU A 361 -17.40 -14.61 -14.76
CA GLU A 361 -16.47 -14.48 -15.89
C GLU A 361 -15.28 -13.59 -15.54
N GLU A 362 -15.53 -12.44 -14.92
CA GLU A 362 -14.49 -11.45 -14.63
C GLU A 362 -13.63 -11.84 -13.42
N LEU A 363 -14.20 -12.48 -12.40
CA LEU A 363 -13.54 -12.85 -11.15
C LEU A 363 -13.55 -14.37 -10.93
N PRO A 364 -12.84 -15.18 -11.75
CA PRO A 364 -12.71 -16.60 -11.43
C PRO A 364 -12.10 -16.77 -10.03
N PHE A 365 -12.55 -17.78 -9.28
CA PHE A 365 -12.12 -18.15 -7.92
C PHE A 365 -12.58 -17.26 -6.76
N TYR A 366 -13.38 -16.21 -6.99
CA TYR A 366 -13.86 -15.33 -5.89
C TYR A 366 -14.64 -16.08 -4.79
N GLY A 367 -15.35 -17.17 -5.13
CA GLY A 367 -16.11 -17.96 -4.18
C GLY A 367 -15.25 -18.76 -3.18
N GLU A 368 -13.97 -19.01 -3.49
CA GLU A 368 -13.06 -19.79 -2.64
C GLU A 368 -12.16 -18.88 -1.79
N PHE A 369 -11.67 -17.78 -2.37
CA PHE A 369 -10.69 -16.90 -1.72
C PHE A 369 -11.23 -15.52 -1.35
N GLY A 370 -12.52 -15.27 -1.59
CA GLY A 370 -13.17 -13.97 -1.36
C GLY A 370 -12.96 -12.99 -2.50
N ALA A 371 -13.52 -11.78 -2.35
CA ALA A 371 -13.29 -10.70 -3.30
C ALA A 371 -11.80 -10.30 -3.33
N PRO A 372 -11.25 -9.93 -4.50
CA PRO A 372 -9.95 -9.31 -4.57
C PRO A 372 -9.96 -8.00 -3.80
N HIS A 373 -8.87 -7.80 -3.08
CA HIS A 373 -8.62 -6.61 -2.29
C HIS A 373 -7.57 -5.71 -2.99
N HIS A 374 -6.83 -6.24 -3.97
CA HIS A 374 -6.01 -5.46 -4.92
C HIS A 374 -6.13 -6.02 -6.33
N ILE A 375 -6.11 -5.14 -7.34
CA ILE A 375 -6.06 -5.52 -8.76
C ILE A 375 -4.99 -4.67 -9.45
N ALA A 376 -3.90 -5.30 -9.86
CA ALA A 376 -2.84 -4.64 -10.62
C ALA A 376 -3.29 -4.32 -12.06
N GLU A 377 -2.61 -3.39 -12.72
CA GLU A 377 -2.91 -3.03 -14.13
C GLU A 377 -2.78 -4.23 -15.08
N THR A 378 -1.87 -5.15 -14.79
CA THR A 378 -1.69 -6.41 -15.51
C THR A 378 -2.91 -7.33 -15.44
N GLY A 379 -3.79 -7.11 -14.46
CA GLY A 379 -4.94 -7.96 -14.16
C GLY A 379 -4.67 -9.00 -13.07
N ALA A 380 -3.44 -9.11 -12.57
CA ALA A 380 -3.12 -9.92 -11.40
C ALA A 380 -3.80 -9.36 -10.13
N ARG A 381 -4.14 -10.24 -9.19
CA ARG A 381 -5.02 -9.89 -8.06
C ARG A 381 -4.51 -10.45 -6.75
N LEU A 382 -4.67 -9.68 -5.68
CA LEU A 382 -4.47 -10.17 -4.33
C LEU A 382 -5.81 -10.54 -3.70
N VAL A 383 -5.88 -11.75 -3.13
CA VAL A 383 -7.08 -12.35 -2.54
C VAL A 383 -6.73 -13.01 -1.19
N GLY A 384 -7.75 -13.42 -0.43
CA GLY A 384 -7.57 -14.04 0.88
C GLY A 384 -7.37 -13.00 1.99
N ASP A 385 -6.56 -13.34 2.99
CA ASP A 385 -6.25 -12.42 4.10
C ASP A 385 -5.31 -11.31 3.62
N PRO A 386 -5.70 -10.02 3.68
CA PRO A 386 -4.85 -8.90 3.27
C PRO A 386 -3.51 -8.83 4.03
N ALA A 387 -3.42 -9.43 5.22
CA ALA A 387 -2.19 -9.50 6.00
C ALA A 387 -1.24 -10.64 5.55
N SER A 388 -1.74 -11.61 4.78
CA SER A 388 -0.96 -12.71 4.20
C SER A 388 -1.59 -13.11 2.87
N PRO A 389 -1.50 -12.25 1.85
CA PRO A 389 -2.33 -12.38 0.66
C PRO A 389 -1.81 -13.48 -0.27
N LEU A 390 -2.76 -14.10 -0.97
CA LEU A 390 -2.50 -14.98 -2.10
C LEU A 390 -2.55 -14.18 -3.40
N LEU A 391 -1.88 -14.68 -4.43
CA LEU A 391 -1.83 -14.02 -5.74
C LEU A 391 -2.59 -14.86 -6.77
N ILE A 392 -3.54 -14.24 -7.48
CA ILE A 392 -4.10 -14.78 -8.71
C ILE A 392 -3.33 -14.15 -9.88
N PRO A 393 -2.57 -14.94 -10.66
CA PRO A 393 -1.82 -14.41 -11.79
C PRO A 393 -2.72 -13.77 -12.85
N ALA A 394 -2.14 -12.87 -13.64
CA ALA A 394 -2.84 -12.32 -14.80
C ALA A 394 -3.20 -13.44 -15.78
N ALA A 395 -4.46 -13.51 -16.23
CA ALA A 395 -4.84 -14.45 -17.27
C ALA A 395 -4.13 -14.07 -18.59
N GLU A 396 -3.50 -15.04 -19.27
CA GLU A 396 -3.04 -14.85 -20.65
C GLU A 396 -4.26 -14.49 -21.52
N ARG A 397 -4.39 -13.22 -21.92
CA ARG A 397 -5.48 -12.73 -22.78
C ARG A 397 -5.10 -12.73 -24.25
#